data_AF-A0A812ZX65-F1
#
_entry.id   AF-A0A812ZX65-F1
#
_cell.length_a   1.000
_cell.length_b   1.000
_cell.length_c   1.000
_cell.angle_alpha   90.00
_cell.angle_beta   90.00
_cell.angle_gamma   90.00
#
_symmetry.space_group_name_H-M   'P 1'
#
loop_
_entity.id
_entity.type
_entity.pdbx_description
1 polymer ?
#
loop_
_entity_poly.entity_id
_entity_poly.type
_entity_poly.pdbx_seq_one_letter_code
_entity_poly.pdbx_strand_id
1 'polypeptide(L)'
;MVRNREGADQRPEAALEEAEEVLQGEVHQTPDDARPQTELAIPSSAGSGTSFQGVPSALDDLSVTANGEPCFAPPCLSTESSASAGATKDDEYDEHESPLAVLPGHLGHPEFCRRPCILFSAGNCEAGMGCNYCHLPHHRKVKLPQAIRCKLKATRATERLEILMQILRKKEAGMPRTLPSIQKLISITHEALDAANSSQASSPDRRAAQAVLAKMPVAALLGEFFTSDFDPEVRVCLQQELSDLRAQCAKMLAHSNP
;
A
#
# COMPACT_ATOMS: atom_id res chain seq x y z
N MET A 1 58.29 30.61 25.44
CA MET A 1 57.56 30.99 24.23
C MET A 1 56.60 29.86 23.86
N VAL A 2 55.38 29.89 24.36
CA VAL A 2 54.31 28.95 23.96
C VAL A 2 53.08 29.82 23.76
N ARG A 3 52.62 29.93 22.51
CA ARG A 3 51.50 30.80 22.11
C ARG A 3 50.21 29.98 22.18
N ASN A 4 49.35 30.32 23.13
CA ASN A 4 47.91 30.05 23.06
C ASN A 4 47.29 30.89 21.94
N ARG A 5 46.48 30.25 21.09
CA ARG A 5 45.45 30.93 20.30
C ARG A 5 44.19 30.06 20.29
N GLU A 6 43.30 30.44 21.19
CA GLU A 6 41.87 30.15 21.14
C GLU A 6 41.29 30.78 19.87
N GLY A 7 40.54 29.99 19.11
CA GLY A 7 39.83 30.42 17.91
C GLY A 7 38.41 29.90 17.98
N ALA A 8 37.51 30.79 18.39
CA ALA A 8 36.07 30.60 18.41
C ALA A 8 35.53 30.43 16.99
N ASP A 9 34.73 29.39 16.77
CA ASP A 9 33.90 29.24 15.58
C ASP A 9 32.43 29.31 16.02
N GLN A 10 31.92 30.54 16.10
CA GLN A 10 30.50 30.82 16.25
C GLN A 10 29.88 30.76 14.86
N ARG A 11 29.14 29.69 14.56
CA ARG A 11 28.25 29.64 13.40
C ARG A 11 26.92 30.32 13.74
N PRO A 12 26.41 31.22 12.89
CA PRO A 12 25.11 31.86 13.10
C PRO A 12 23.97 30.90 12.75
N GLU A 13 23.09 30.67 13.72
CA GLU A 13 21.87 29.87 13.64
C GLU A 13 20.68 30.81 13.38
N ALA A 14 20.60 31.41 12.19
CA ALA A 14 19.48 32.27 11.80
C ALA A 14 19.40 32.42 10.28
N ALA A 15 18.70 31.51 9.60
CA ALA A 15 18.15 31.72 8.24
C ALA A 15 17.34 30.51 7.75
N LEU A 16 16.22 30.13 8.38
CA LEU A 16 15.27 29.16 7.80
C LEU A 16 13.80 29.42 8.23
N GLU A 17 13.37 30.68 8.33
CA GLU A 17 11.98 31.01 8.69
C GLU A 17 11.32 32.08 7.79
N GLU A 18 11.58 32.10 6.48
CA GLU A 18 10.78 32.94 5.55
C GLU A 18 10.64 32.30 4.14
N ALA A 19 9.88 31.20 4.02
CA ALA A 19 9.52 30.66 2.71
C ALA A 19 8.11 30.00 2.63
N GLU A 20 7.18 30.36 3.51
CA GLU A 20 5.77 29.90 3.44
C GLU A 20 4.77 31.06 3.33
N GLU A 21 5.01 32.03 2.44
CA GLU A 21 3.96 33.02 2.14
C GLU A 21 4.07 33.67 0.76
N VAL A 22 3.98 32.92 -0.35
CA VAL A 22 3.49 33.45 -1.64
C VAL A 22 2.95 32.29 -2.48
N LEU A 23 1.64 32.03 -2.45
CA LEU A 23 0.91 31.34 -3.53
C LEU A 23 -0.60 31.62 -3.42
N GLN A 24 -0.95 32.90 -3.36
CA GLN A 24 -2.27 33.39 -3.79
C GLN A 24 -2.07 34.13 -5.11
N GLY A 25 -1.79 33.37 -6.17
CA GLY A 25 -1.73 33.87 -7.53
C GLY A 25 -3.12 33.82 -8.15
N GLU A 26 -3.65 35.01 -8.45
CA GLU A 26 -4.89 35.29 -9.17
C GLU A 26 -5.13 34.38 -10.38
N VAL A 27 -6.33 33.78 -10.41
CA VAL A 27 -6.87 33.12 -11.59
C VAL A 27 -7.32 34.20 -12.57
N HIS A 28 -6.43 34.59 -13.49
CA HIS A 28 -6.80 35.38 -14.66
C HIS A 28 -7.77 34.56 -15.53
N GLN A 29 -9.01 35.05 -15.64
CA GLN A 29 -9.97 34.56 -16.62
C GLN A 29 -9.47 34.95 -18.01
N THR A 30 -9.10 33.95 -18.82
CA THR A 30 -8.87 34.14 -20.25
C THR A 30 -10.21 34.25 -20.97
N PRO A 31 -10.41 35.23 -21.86
CA PRO A 31 -11.61 35.30 -22.67
C PRO A 31 -11.65 34.17 -23.70
N ASP A 32 -12.83 33.58 -23.81
CA ASP A 32 -13.34 32.80 -24.93
C ASP A 32 -13.07 33.53 -26.25
N ASP A 33 -12.23 32.99 -27.12
CA ASP A 33 -12.19 33.42 -28.52
C ASP A 33 -11.86 32.28 -29.49
N ALA A 34 -12.85 32.04 -30.36
CA ALA A 34 -12.78 31.54 -31.73
C ALA A 34 -12.03 30.23 -32.02
N ARG A 35 -12.80 29.13 -31.98
CA ARG A 35 -12.46 27.87 -32.68
C ARG A 35 -12.87 27.98 -34.16
N PRO A 36 -11.95 27.93 -35.14
CA PRO A 36 -12.31 27.87 -36.55
C PRO A 36 -12.90 26.49 -36.90
N GLN A 37 -14.00 26.50 -37.64
CA GLN A 37 -14.56 25.31 -38.27
C GLN A 37 -13.67 24.89 -39.43
N THR A 38 -12.95 23.78 -39.27
CA THR A 38 -12.32 23.08 -40.39
C THR A 38 -13.23 21.92 -40.79
N GLU A 39 -14.02 22.14 -41.85
CA GLU A 39 -14.53 21.07 -42.71
C GLU A 39 -13.34 20.30 -43.28
N LEU A 40 -13.22 19.02 -42.95
CA LEU A 40 -12.42 18.09 -43.73
C LEU A 40 -13.22 16.81 -44.00
N ALA A 41 -13.54 16.71 -45.28
CA ALA A 41 -14.09 15.62 -46.06
C ALA A 41 -13.94 14.20 -45.48
N ILE A 42 -15.07 13.49 -45.54
CA ILE A 42 -15.19 12.03 -45.43
C ILE A 42 -14.73 11.42 -46.77
N PRO A 43 -13.68 10.58 -46.81
CA PRO A 43 -13.51 9.65 -47.92
C PRO A 43 -14.35 8.40 -47.67
N SER A 44 -15.44 8.29 -48.44
CA SER A 44 -16.07 7.01 -48.77
C SER A 44 -15.08 6.16 -49.57
N SER A 45 -14.62 5.05 -48.99
CA SER A 45 -13.97 3.98 -49.76
C SER A 45 -14.67 2.66 -49.46
N ALA A 46 -15.40 2.22 -50.48
CA ALA A 46 -16.00 0.91 -50.60
C ALA A 46 -14.94 -0.19 -50.73
N GLY A 47 -15.29 -1.37 -50.22
CA GLY A 47 -14.89 -2.65 -50.81
C GLY A 47 -13.52 -3.20 -50.42
N SER A 48 -13.52 -4.31 -49.69
CA SER A 48 -13.10 -5.61 -50.25
C SER A 48 -13.28 -6.69 -49.19
N GLY A 49 -14.14 -7.65 -49.51
CA GLY A 49 -14.34 -8.84 -48.71
C GLY A 49 -13.09 -9.70 -48.71
N THR A 50 -12.67 -10.13 -47.53
CA THR A 50 -11.78 -11.27 -47.38
C THR A 50 -12.58 -12.41 -46.78
N SER A 51 -12.67 -13.46 -47.60
CA SER A 51 -13.23 -14.77 -47.31
C SER A 51 -12.53 -15.38 -46.09
N PHE A 52 -13.26 -15.51 -44.98
CA PHE A 52 -12.82 -16.29 -43.83
C PHE A 52 -13.24 -17.74 -44.05
N GLN A 53 -12.31 -18.55 -44.56
CA GLN A 53 -12.48 -20.00 -44.60
C GLN A 53 -12.34 -20.55 -43.18
N GLY A 54 -13.25 -21.46 -42.86
CA GLY A 54 -13.45 -22.00 -41.52
C GLY A 54 -12.26 -22.76 -40.96
N VAL A 55 -12.23 -22.80 -39.63
CA VAL A 55 -11.49 -23.77 -38.84
C VAL A 55 -12.49 -24.61 -38.05
N PRO A 56 -12.31 -25.93 -38.00
CA PRO A 56 -13.28 -26.87 -37.46
C PRO A 56 -13.36 -26.82 -35.92
N SER A 57 -14.59 -27.02 -35.45
CA SER A 57 -14.93 -27.33 -34.06
C SER A 57 -14.22 -28.61 -33.61
N ALA A 58 -13.34 -28.49 -32.62
CA ALA A 58 -12.99 -29.58 -31.74
C ALA A 58 -13.77 -29.38 -30.44
N LEU A 59 -14.82 -30.18 -30.27
CA LEU A 59 -15.51 -30.39 -29.01
C LEU A 59 -14.63 -31.34 -28.19
N ASP A 60 -13.80 -30.78 -27.32
CA ASP A 60 -13.16 -31.55 -26.26
C ASP A 60 -14.06 -31.57 -25.02
N ASP A 61 -14.55 -32.78 -24.80
CA ASP A 61 -15.30 -33.29 -23.67
C ASP A 61 -14.44 -33.24 -22.40
N LEU A 62 -14.72 -32.27 -21.52
CA LEU A 62 -14.18 -32.26 -20.16
C LEU A 62 -15.32 -32.39 -19.16
N SER A 63 -15.65 -33.65 -18.91
CA SER A 63 -16.20 -34.18 -17.66
C SER A 63 -15.96 -33.28 -16.42
N VAL A 64 -17.03 -32.61 -16.00
CA VAL A 64 -17.16 -31.97 -14.69
C VAL A 64 -17.22 -33.08 -13.64
N THR A 65 -16.09 -33.33 -12.96
CA THR A 65 -16.11 -34.09 -11.71
C THR A 65 -16.53 -33.17 -10.59
N ALA A 66 -17.79 -33.32 -10.18
CA ALA A 66 -18.34 -32.76 -8.96
C ALA A 66 -17.66 -33.45 -7.75
N ASN A 67 -16.55 -32.89 -7.27
CA ASN A 67 -16.02 -33.22 -5.96
C ASN A 67 -16.44 -32.13 -4.98
N GLY A 68 -17.38 -32.48 -4.12
CA GLY A 68 -18.00 -31.59 -3.16
C GLY A 68 -17.00 -30.97 -2.20
N GLU A 69 -17.12 -29.66 -2.03
CA GLU A 69 -16.53 -28.95 -0.90
C GLU A 69 -17.17 -29.44 0.40
N PRO A 70 -16.38 -29.93 1.37
CA PRO A 70 -16.88 -30.17 2.71
C PRO A 70 -17.17 -28.83 3.40
N CYS A 71 -18.42 -28.63 3.80
CA CYS A 71 -18.82 -27.58 4.73
C CYS A 71 -18.01 -27.71 6.03
N PHE A 72 -16.96 -26.91 6.18
CA PHE A 72 -16.35 -26.64 7.48
C PHE A 72 -17.27 -25.72 8.29
N ALA A 73 -18.28 -26.31 8.93
CA ALA A 73 -18.94 -25.68 10.05
C ALA A 73 -17.96 -25.71 11.24
N PRO A 74 -17.61 -24.57 11.86
CA PRO A 74 -16.79 -24.59 13.07
C PRO A 74 -17.58 -25.25 14.21
N PRO A 75 -16.94 -26.04 15.08
CA PRO A 75 -17.60 -26.66 16.22
C PRO A 75 -18.10 -25.56 17.16
N CYS A 76 -19.42 -25.56 17.37
CA CYS A 76 -20.11 -24.73 18.35
C CYS A 76 -19.64 -25.16 19.76
N LEU A 77 -18.62 -24.50 20.28
CA LEU A 77 -18.20 -24.63 21.68
C LEU A 77 -19.32 -24.04 22.54
N SER A 78 -20.19 -24.94 23.02
CA SER A 78 -21.20 -24.61 24.02
C SER A 78 -20.49 -24.45 25.36
N THR A 79 -20.24 -23.20 25.74
CA THR A 79 -19.80 -22.84 27.09
C THR A 79 -21.01 -22.89 28.02
N GLU A 80 -21.14 -24.03 28.68
CA GLU A 80 -22.04 -24.27 29.79
C GLU A 80 -21.71 -23.33 30.97
N SER A 81 -22.53 -22.28 31.08
CA SER A 81 -22.59 -21.34 32.21
C SER A 81 -22.95 -22.09 33.49
N SER A 82 -21.95 -22.30 34.34
CA SER A 82 -22.17 -22.67 35.74
C SER A 82 -22.21 -21.41 36.59
N ALA A 83 -23.42 -21.03 37.00
CA ALA A 83 -23.66 -19.96 37.96
C ALA A 83 -23.14 -20.38 39.34
N SER A 84 -22.17 -19.64 39.87
CA SER A 84 -21.66 -19.77 41.24
C SER A 84 -21.77 -18.41 41.93
N ALA A 85 -22.79 -18.26 42.76
CA ALA A 85 -22.97 -17.14 43.68
C ALA A 85 -22.09 -17.37 44.92
N GLY A 86 -21.15 -16.45 45.20
CA GLY A 86 -20.28 -16.56 46.37
C GLY A 86 -19.48 -15.29 46.68
N ALA A 87 -20.05 -14.47 47.56
CA ALA A 87 -19.43 -13.65 48.61
C ALA A 87 -18.00 -13.06 48.43
N THR A 88 -17.99 -11.74 48.22
CA THR A 88 -17.08 -10.69 48.72
C THR A 88 -15.83 -11.09 49.54
N LYS A 89 -14.65 -10.76 49.00
CA LYS A 89 -13.49 -10.31 49.78
C LYS A 89 -12.90 -9.08 49.10
N ASP A 90 -12.68 -8.06 49.91
CA ASP A 90 -12.02 -6.80 49.55
C ASP A 90 -10.53 -7.07 49.34
N ASP A 91 -10.19 -7.67 48.20
CA ASP A 91 -8.80 -7.90 47.80
C ASP A 91 -8.29 -6.66 47.06
N GLU A 92 -7.31 -6.03 47.70
CA GLU A 92 -6.42 -4.99 47.22
C GLU A 92 -6.02 -5.27 45.75
N TYR A 93 -6.64 -4.54 44.82
CA TYR A 93 -6.42 -4.69 43.38
C TYR A 93 -5.01 -4.20 43.04
N ASP A 94 -4.08 -5.14 42.97
CA ASP A 94 -2.75 -4.92 42.42
C ASP A 94 -2.89 -4.69 40.90
N GLU A 95 -2.96 -3.42 40.50
CA GLU A 95 -2.96 -2.94 39.11
C GLU A 95 -1.59 -3.16 38.47
N HIS A 96 -1.16 -4.42 38.37
CA HIS A 96 -0.10 -4.81 37.47
C HIS A 96 -0.62 -4.70 36.03
N GLU A 97 -0.50 -3.50 35.46
CA GLU A 97 -0.63 -3.25 34.01
C GLU A 97 0.25 -4.26 33.27
N SER A 98 -0.38 -5.32 32.78
CA SER A 98 0.30 -6.31 31.96
C SER A 98 0.79 -5.58 30.70
N PRO A 99 2.09 -5.68 30.35
CA PRO A 99 2.66 -4.98 29.22
C PRO A 99 1.77 -5.19 27.99
N LEU A 100 1.20 -4.10 27.47
CA LEU A 100 0.23 -4.11 26.37
C LEU A 100 0.77 -4.98 25.24
N ALA A 101 0.35 -6.24 25.19
CA ALA A 101 0.93 -7.19 24.28
C ALA A 101 0.61 -6.74 22.85
N VAL A 102 1.66 -6.47 22.08
CA VAL A 102 1.51 -5.90 20.75
C VAL A 102 0.94 -6.98 19.83
N LEU A 103 -0.26 -6.77 19.29
CA LEU A 103 -0.85 -7.70 18.34
C LEU A 103 0.02 -7.86 17.10
N PRO A 104 0.17 -9.06 16.53
CA PRO A 104 0.91 -9.27 15.29
C PRO A 104 0.43 -8.38 14.14
N GLY A 105 -0.86 -8.04 14.11
CA GLY A 105 -1.44 -7.14 13.11
C GLY A 105 -0.98 -5.68 13.21
N HIS A 106 -0.57 -5.22 14.40
CA HIS A 106 -0.14 -3.85 14.68
C HIS A 106 1.26 -3.53 14.19
N LEU A 107 2.06 -4.56 13.94
CA LEU A 107 3.47 -4.41 13.61
C LEU A 107 3.66 -3.57 12.34
N GLY A 108 4.29 -2.41 12.54
CA GLY A 108 4.59 -1.43 11.50
C GLY A 108 3.43 -0.51 11.11
N HIS A 109 2.43 -0.32 11.97
CA HIS A 109 1.41 0.72 11.77
C HIS A 109 2.04 2.12 11.67
N PRO A 110 1.58 3.00 10.75
CA PRO A 110 0.50 2.81 9.78
C PRO A 110 0.95 2.27 8.41
N GLU A 111 2.25 2.27 8.09
CA GLU A 111 2.74 2.03 6.73
C GLU A 111 2.86 0.55 6.35
N PHE A 112 3.27 -0.30 7.30
CA PHE A 112 3.54 -1.72 7.09
C PHE A 112 2.54 -2.64 7.78
N CYS A 113 1.61 -2.12 8.58
CA CYS A 113 0.66 -2.96 9.32
C CYS A 113 -0.18 -3.85 8.39
N ARG A 114 -0.81 -4.86 8.98
CA ARG A 114 -1.75 -5.71 8.26
C ARG A 114 -3.05 -4.94 8.01
N ARG A 115 -3.93 -5.52 7.19
CA ARG A 115 -5.28 -4.95 6.95
C ARG A 115 -6.00 -4.74 8.30
N PRO A 116 -6.78 -3.66 8.44
CA PRO A 116 -7.56 -3.44 9.66
C PRO A 116 -8.58 -4.55 9.86
N CYS A 117 -8.76 -4.96 11.11
CA CYS A 117 -9.72 -5.96 11.52
C CYS A 117 -11.14 -5.39 11.45
N ILE A 118 -11.94 -5.91 10.51
CA ILE A 118 -13.34 -5.48 10.35
C ILE A 118 -14.21 -5.90 11.53
N LEU A 119 -13.89 -7.05 12.16
CA LEU A 119 -14.62 -7.55 13.32
C LEU A 119 -14.33 -6.71 14.56
N PHE A 120 -13.07 -6.31 14.76
CA PHE A 120 -12.70 -5.45 15.88
C PHE A 120 -13.34 -4.06 15.74
N SER A 121 -13.33 -3.52 14.52
CA SER A 121 -14.01 -2.26 14.21
C SER A 121 -15.52 -2.31 14.48
N ALA A 122 -16.12 -3.51 14.47
CA ALA A 122 -17.52 -3.75 14.77
C ALA A 122 -17.78 -4.18 16.23
N GLY A 123 -16.73 -4.30 17.07
CA GLY A 123 -16.85 -4.79 18.46
C GLY A 123 -16.98 -6.31 18.61
N ASN A 124 -16.84 -7.08 17.54
CA ASN A 124 -17.13 -8.53 17.49
C ASN A 124 -15.88 -9.38 17.21
N CYS A 125 -14.67 -8.92 17.55
CA CYS A 125 -13.46 -9.71 17.34
C CYS A 125 -13.19 -10.63 18.54
N GLU A 126 -13.50 -11.91 18.38
CA GLU A 126 -13.28 -12.93 19.42
C GLU A 126 -11.82 -13.43 19.48
N ALA A 127 -11.03 -13.20 18.42
CA ALA A 127 -9.64 -13.64 18.35
C ALA A 127 -8.73 -12.91 19.36
N GLY A 128 -9.17 -11.75 19.88
CA GLY A 128 -8.46 -10.97 20.90
C GLY A 128 -6.99 -10.77 20.54
N MET A 129 -6.10 -11.29 21.40
CA MET A 129 -4.65 -11.18 21.27
C MET A 129 -4.04 -12.02 20.14
N GLY A 130 -4.76 -13.04 19.68
CA GLY A 130 -4.37 -13.90 18.55
C GLY A 130 -4.75 -13.34 17.18
N CYS A 131 -5.37 -12.14 17.13
CA CYS A 131 -5.83 -11.60 15.86
C CYS A 131 -4.66 -11.17 14.96
N ASN A 132 -4.64 -11.73 13.75
CA ASN A 132 -3.64 -11.42 12.72
C ASN A 132 -3.97 -10.14 11.92
N TYR A 133 -5.00 -9.38 12.30
CA TYR A 133 -5.39 -8.13 11.66
C TYR A 133 -5.11 -6.96 12.60
N CYS A 134 -4.96 -5.77 12.03
CA CYS A 134 -4.62 -4.60 12.83
C CYS A 134 -5.87 -4.05 13.57
N HIS A 135 -5.81 -3.93 14.89
CA HIS A 135 -6.89 -3.34 15.73
C HIS A 135 -6.69 -1.85 16.00
N LEU A 136 -5.51 -1.28 15.70
CA LEU A 136 -5.28 0.16 15.85
C LEU A 136 -6.23 0.99 14.96
N PRO A 137 -6.56 2.23 15.34
CA PRO A 137 -7.32 3.13 14.48
C PRO A 137 -6.60 3.35 13.15
N HIS A 138 -7.29 3.14 12.03
CA HIS A 138 -6.75 3.48 10.71
C HIS A 138 -7.51 4.65 10.13
N HIS A 139 -6.77 5.54 9.46
CA HIS A 139 -7.40 6.49 8.56
C HIS A 139 -8.24 5.75 7.51
N ARG A 140 -9.36 6.37 7.11
CA ARG A 140 -10.26 5.79 6.10
C ARG A 140 -9.45 5.31 4.91
N LYS A 141 -9.59 4.03 4.57
CA LYS A 141 -8.90 3.44 3.42
C LYS A 141 -9.17 4.29 2.19
N VAL A 142 -8.10 4.77 1.56
CA VAL A 142 -8.18 5.43 0.27
C VAL A 142 -8.73 4.42 -0.73
N LYS A 143 -10.00 4.57 -1.10
CA LYS A 143 -10.60 3.76 -2.14
C LYS A 143 -10.08 4.24 -3.48
N LEU A 144 -9.37 3.36 -4.20
CA LEU A 144 -8.97 3.62 -5.57
C LEU A 144 -10.23 3.81 -6.45
N PRO A 145 -10.40 4.97 -7.11
CA PRO A 145 -11.48 5.18 -8.05
C PRO A 145 -11.51 4.09 -9.12
N GLN A 146 -12.70 3.69 -9.57
CA GLN A 146 -12.85 2.64 -10.58
C GLN A 146 -12.05 2.94 -11.86
N ALA A 147 -12.08 4.19 -12.33
CA ALA A 147 -11.30 4.62 -13.49
C ALA A 147 -9.79 4.36 -13.33
N ILE A 148 -9.22 4.69 -12.15
CA ILE A 148 -7.79 4.45 -11.88
C ILE A 148 -7.51 2.95 -11.80
N ARG A 149 -8.40 2.16 -11.20
CA ARG A 149 -8.24 0.69 -11.17
C ARG A 149 -8.24 0.08 -12.57
N CYS A 150 -9.16 0.50 -13.43
CA CYS A 150 -9.23 0.05 -14.82
C CYS A 150 -7.97 0.44 -15.59
N LYS A 151 -7.50 1.70 -15.43
CA LYS A 151 -6.25 2.16 -16.05
C LYS A 151 -5.05 1.34 -15.57
N LEU A 152 -4.86 1.19 -14.26
CA LEU A 152 -3.76 0.39 -13.70
C LEU A 152 -3.77 -1.07 -14.15
N LYS A 153 -4.95 -1.67 -14.34
CA LYS A 153 -5.07 -3.02 -14.91
C LYS A 153 -4.68 -3.10 -16.39
N ALA A 154 -4.93 -2.03 -17.15
CA ALA A 154 -4.53 -1.94 -18.56
C ALA A 154 -3.05 -1.55 -18.73
N THR A 155 -2.44 -0.94 -17.71
CA THR A 155 -1.02 -0.60 -17.66
C THR A 155 -0.15 -1.87 -17.61
N ARG A 156 0.94 -1.86 -18.39
CA ARG A 156 1.92 -2.96 -18.41
C ARG A 156 2.58 -3.15 -17.03
N ALA A 157 3.06 -4.36 -16.75
CA ALA A 157 3.75 -4.68 -15.50
C ALA A 157 4.97 -3.75 -15.26
N THR A 158 5.78 -3.51 -16.29
CA THR A 158 6.94 -2.60 -16.24
C THR A 158 6.54 -1.18 -15.83
N GLU A 159 5.53 -0.60 -16.48
CA GLU A 159 5.03 0.74 -16.14
C GLU A 159 4.50 0.81 -14.70
N ARG A 160 3.86 -0.26 -14.19
CA ARG A 160 3.42 -0.34 -12.80
C ARG A 160 4.60 -0.44 -11.82
N LEU A 161 5.64 -1.20 -12.14
CA LEU A 161 6.88 -1.24 -11.35
C LEU A 161 7.51 0.15 -11.26
N GLU A 162 7.57 0.90 -12.36
CA GLU A 162 8.09 2.27 -12.32
C GLU A 162 7.22 3.22 -11.49
N ILE A 163 5.89 3.07 -11.55
CA ILE A 163 4.96 3.82 -10.70
C ILE A 163 5.24 3.50 -9.22
N LEU A 164 5.37 2.23 -8.87
CA LEU A 164 5.66 1.77 -7.52
C LEU A 164 7.01 2.32 -7.03
N MET A 165 8.07 2.18 -7.83
CA MET A 165 9.40 2.69 -7.50
C MET A 165 9.36 4.19 -7.16
N GLN A 166 8.69 4.99 -7.98
CA GLN A 166 8.59 6.43 -7.74
C GLN A 166 7.80 6.77 -6.47
N ILE A 167 6.76 6.00 -6.15
CA ILE A 167 5.99 6.19 -4.91
C ILE A 167 6.83 5.77 -3.70
N LEU A 168 7.54 4.65 -3.78
CA LEU A 168 8.41 4.17 -2.69
C LEU A 168 9.51 5.19 -2.38
N ARG A 169 10.19 5.75 -3.39
CA ARG A 169 11.19 6.82 -3.18
C ARG A 169 10.59 8.06 -2.50
N LYS A 170 9.39 8.49 -2.92
CA LYS A 170 8.70 9.62 -2.29
C LYS A 170 8.33 9.32 -0.84
N LYS A 171 7.91 8.09 -0.54
CA LYS A 171 7.60 7.66 0.82
C LYS A 171 8.83 7.54 1.70
N GLU A 172 9.94 7.01 1.17
CA GLU A 172 11.21 6.92 1.88
C GLU A 172 11.66 8.29 2.38
N ALA A 173 11.60 9.31 1.52
CA ALA A 173 11.95 10.68 1.88
C ALA A 173 11.04 11.30 2.96
N GLY A 174 9.78 10.86 3.03
CA GLY A 174 8.79 11.38 3.99
C GLY A 174 8.59 10.54 5.24
N MET A 175 9.28 9.39 5.37
CA MET A 175 9.08 8.50 6.50
C MET A 175 9.83 8.97 7.76
N PRO A 176 9.23 8.80 8.95
CA PRO A 176 9.91 9.10 10.19
C PRO A 176 11.10 8.15 10.39
N ARG A 177 12.18 8.67 10.96
CA ARG A 177 13.40 7.89 11.27
C ARG A 177 13.16 6.75 12.28
N THR A 178 12.01 6.75 12.94
CA THR A 178 11.57 5.71 13.87
C THR A 178 11.06 4.46 13.16
N LEU A 179 10.86 4.49 11.85
CA LEU A 179 10.48 3.32 11.07
C LEU A 179 11.70 2.72 10.36
N PRO A 180 11.71 1.40 10.13
CA PRO A 180 12.70 0.76 9.28
C PRO A 180 12.73 1.37 7.88
N SER A 181 13.93 1.50 7.32
CA SER A 181 14.12 2.00 5.95
C SER A 181 13.52 1.04 4.92
N ILE A 182 12.85 1.57 3.90
CA ILE A 182 12.32 0.79 2.76
C ILE A 182 13.29 0.71 1.58
N GLN A 183 14.55 1.08 1.78
CA GLN A 183 15.55 1.13 0.71
C GLN A 183 15.67 -0.21 -0.03
N LYS A 184 15.58 -1.34 0.69
CA LYS A 184 15.64 -2.67 0.09
C LYS A 184 14.45 -2.97 -0.83
N LEU A 185 13.24 -2.48 -0.52
CA LEU A 185 12.10 -2.56 -1.44
C LEU A 185 12.34 -1.76 -2.72
N ILE A 186 12.98 -0.59 -2.60
CA ILE A 186 13.35 0.25 -3.75
C ILE A 186 14.38 -0.48 -4.62
N SER A 187 15.39 -1.12 -4.01
CA SER A 187 16.39 -1.93 -4.73
C SER A 187 15.75 -3.09 -5.48
N ILE A 188 14.89 -3.90 -4.83
CA ILE A 188 14.18 -5.01 -5.48
C ILE A 188 13.37 -4.51 -6.69
N THR A 189 12.67 -3.38 -6.53
CA THR A 189 11.86 -2.80 -7.62
C THR A 189 12.73 -2.28 -8.77
N HIS A 190 13.90 -1.71 -8.46
CA HIS A 190 14.86 -1.21 -9.45
C HIS A 190 15.49 -2.35 -10.26
N GLU A 191 15.97 -3.39 -9.59
CA GLU A 191 16.54 -4.59 -10.23
C GLU A 191 15.51 -5.26 -11.15
N ALA A 192 14.25 -5.36 -10.70
CA ALA A 192 13.16 -5.88 -11.52
C ALA A 192 12.89 -5.00 -12.77
N LEU A 193 13.05 -3.69 -12.64
CA LEU A 193 12.88 -2.75 -13.74
C LEU A 193 14.03 -2.85 -14.75
N ASP A 194 15.28 -2.97 -14.27
CA ASP A 194 16.47 -3.17 -15.09
C ASP A 194 16.40 -4.50 -15.86
N ALA A 195 15.89 -5.56 -15.24
CA ALA A 195 15.66 -6.84 -15.91
C ALA A 195 14.59 -6.75 -17.02
N ALA A 196 13.60 -5.87 -16.84
CA ALA A 196 12.47 -5.70 -17.77
C ALA A 196 12.75 -4.76 -18.95
N ASN A 197 13.97 -4.21 -19.06
CA ASN A 197 14.41 -3.19 -20.03
C ASN A 197 13.68 -3.25 -21.39
N SER A 198 12.70 -2.36 -21.55
CA SER A 198 12.01 -2.09 -22.81
C SER A 198 11.62 -0.61 -22.85
N SER A 199 12.14 0.08 -23.85
CA SER A 199 11.97 1.51 -24.10
C SER A 199 10.51 1.94 -24.08
N GLN A 200 10.10 2.85 -23.17
CA GLN A 200 8.77 3.44 -23.23
C GLN A 200 8.73 4.93 -22.87
N ALA A 201 7.87 5.62 -23.62
CA ALA A 201 7.48 7.00 -23.40
C ALA A 201 6.55 7.13 -22.19
N SER A 202 6.74 8.16 -21.38
CA SER A 202 5.90 8.43 -20.21
C SER A 202 4.48 8.86 -20.63
N SER A 203 3.45 8.18 -20.14
CA SER A 203 2.05 8.60 -20.33
C SER A 203 1.63 9.67 -19.29
N PRO A 204 0.80 10.67 -19.66
CA PRO A 204 0.32 11.71 -18.73
C PRO A 204 -0.59 11.15 -17.62
N ASP A 205 -1.31 10.06 -17.90
CA ASP A 205 -2.21 9.38 -16.94
C ASP A 205 -1.50 8.84 -15.70
N ARG A 206 -0.18 8.65 -15.79
CA ARG A 206 0.67 8.19 -14.70
C ARG A 206 0.62 9.09 -13.47
N ARG A 207 0.57 10.42 -13.66
CA ARG A 207 0.61 11.38 -12.54
C ARG A 207 -0.63 11.28 -11.64
N ALA A 208 -1.81 11.12 -12.24
CA ALA A 208 -3.06 10.97 -11.51
C ALA A 208 -3.09 9.69 -10.67
N ALA A 209 -2.63 8.57 -11.24
CA ALA A 209 -2.50 7.32 -10.50
C ALA A 209 -1.51 7.45 -9.32
N GLN A 210 -0.35 8.06 -9.56
CA GLN A 210 0.65 8.29 -8.52
C GLN A 210 0.13 9.14 -7.36
N ALA A 211 -0.60 10.22 -7.64
CA ALA A 211 -1.15 11.08 -6.60
C ALA A 211 -2.12 10.35 -5.67
N VAL A 212 -2.93 9.42 -6.20
CA VAL A 212 -3.85 8.62 -5.39
C VAL A 212 -3.12 7.51 -4.65
N LEU A 213 -2.22 6.80 -5.33
CA LEU A 213 -1.45 5.70 -4.74
C LEU A 213 -0.48 6.18 -3.65
N ALA A 214 0.09 7.38 -3.76
CA ALA A 214 0.98 7.94 -2.75
C ALA A 214 0.31 8.09 -1.36
N LYS A 215 -1.02 8.18 -1.32
CA LYS A 215 -1.81 8.26 -0.08
C LYS A 215 -2.09 6.89 0.56
N MET A 216 -1.76 5.80 -0.13
CA MET A 216 -1.94 4.44 0.39
C MET A 216 -0.73 4.05 1.25
N PRO A 217 -0.91 3.23 2.29
CA PRO A 217 0.23 2.69 3.05
C PRO A 217 1.05 1.75 2.18
N VAL A 218 2.36 1.63 2.45
CA VAL A 218 3.28 0.72 1.72
C VAL A 218 2.72 -0.70 1.62
N ALA A 219 2.19 -1.25 2.72
CA ALA A 219 1.60 -2.59 2.73
C ALA A 219 0.43 -2.76 1.73
N ALA A 220 -0.33 -1.70 1.45
CA ALA A 220 -1.42 -1.75 0.48
C ALA A 220 -0.91 -1.62 -0.96
N LEU A 221 0.20 -0.91 -1.19
CA LEU A 221 0.87 -0.83 -2.49
C LEU A 221 1.50 -2.16 -2.91
N LEU A 222 1.93 -2.96 -1.93
CA LEU A 222 2.47 -4.31 -2.15
C LEU A 222 1.39 -5.39 -2.11
N GLY A 223 0.10 -5.03 -2.12
CA GLY A 223 -0.98 -6.01 -2.15
C GLY A 223 -1.18 -6.65 -3.53
N GLU A 224 -1.91 -7.77 -3.57
CA GLU A 224 -2.19 -8.55 -4.78
C GLU A 224 -2.72 -7.72 -5.95
N PHE A 225 -3.58 -6.73 -5.67
CA PHE A 225 -4.14 -5.87 -6.72
C PHE A 225 -3.07 -5.17 -7.55
N PHE A 226 -1.95 -4.76 -6.93
CA PHE A 226 -0.91 -4.00 -7.59
C PHE A 226 0.24 -4.88 -8.07
N THR A 227 0.47 -6.04 -7.46
CA THR A 227 1.60 -6.91 -7.79
C THR A 227 1.21 -8.20 -8.51
N SER A 228 -0.07 -8.43 -8.83
CA SER A 228 -0.55 -9.68 -9.43
C SER A 228 0.22 -10.09 -10.69
N ASP A 229 0.53 -9.11 -11.53
CA ASP A 229 1.07 -9.30 -12.88
C ASP A 229 2.60 -9.15 -12.92
N PHE A 230 3.23 -9.01 -11.76
CA PHE A 230 4.68 -9.00 -11.66
C PHE A 230 5.23 -10.41 -11.75
N ASP A 231 6.51 -10.50 -12.12
CA ASP A 231 7.25 -11.74 -12.04
C ASP A 231 7.11 -12.37 -10.64
N PRO A 232 6.84 -13.68 -10.54
CA PRO A 232 6.60 -14.35 -9.27
C PRO A 232 7.78 -14.24 -8.29
N GLU A 233 9.02 -14.24 -8.78
CA GLU A 233 10.21 -14.09 -7.94
C GLU A 233 10.25 -12.69 -7.33
N VAL A 234 9.99 -11.65 -8.13
CA VAL A 234 9.90 -10.27 -7.66
C VAL A 234 8.82 -10.12 -6.59
N ARG A 235 7.66 -10.75 -6.79
CA ARG A 235 6.57 -10.73 -5.80
C ARG A 235 7.00 -11.37 -4.47
N VAL A 236 7.66 -12.53 -4.52
CA VAL A 236 8.15 -13.22 -3.32
C VAL A 236 9.15 -12.34 -2.58
N CYS A 237 10.11 -11.73 -3.28
CA CYS A 237 11.07 -10.80 -2.70
C CYS A 237 10.39 -9.59 -2.03
N LEU A 238 9.40 -8.97 -2.69
CA LEU A 238 8.66 -7.84 -2.13
C LEU A 238 7.85 -8.22 -0.88
N GLN A 239 7.21 -9.40 -0.87
CA GLN A 239 6.44 -9.87 0.30
C GLN A 239 7.35 -10.26 1.46
N GLN A 240 8.47 -10.92 1.16
CA GLN A 240 9.46 -11.28 2.17
C GLN A 240 10.02 -10.03 2.83
N GLU A 241 10.40 -9.03 2.04
CA GLU A 241 10.92 -7.78 2.57
C GLU A 241 9.88 -7.04 3.42
N LEU A 242 8.61 -7.03 3.01
CA LEU A 242 7.53 -6.47 3.85
C LEU A 242 7.37 -7.23 5.18
N SER A 243 7.58 -8.54 5.19
CA SER A 243 7.59 -9.35 6.42
C SER A 243 8.77 -8.99 7.31
N ASP A 244 9.96 -8.82 6.73
CA ASP A 244 11.18 -8.44 7.45
C ASP A 244 11.04 -7.05 8.07
N LEU A 245 10.46 -6.07 7.35
CA LEU A 245 10.17 -4.73 7.87
C LEU A 245 9.23 -4.76 9.08
N ARG A 246 8.20 -5.61 9.04
CA ARG A 246 7.29 -5.81 10.20
C ARG A 246 8.03 -6.41 11.40
N ALA A 247 8.90 -7.39 11.16
CA ALA A 247 9.72 -7.99 12.22
C ALA A 247 10.69 -6.98 12.82
N GLN A 248 11.27 -6.09 12.01
CA GLN A 248 12.11 -4.99 12.49
C GLN A 248 11.31 -4.01 13.37
N CYS A 249 10.10 -3.64 12.95
CA CYS A 249 9.21 -2.82 13.78
C CYS A 249 8.93 -3.48 15.15
N ALA A 250 8.68 -4.79 15.17
CA ALA A 250 8.47 -5.53 16.41
C ALA A 250 9.69 -5.44 17.35
N LYS A 251 10.90 -5.60 16.81
CA LYS A 251 12.14 -5.45 17.57
C LYS A 251 12.26 -4.05 18.14
N MET A 252 12.00 -3.01 17.36
CA MET A 252 12.12 -1.61 17.81
C MET A 252 11.15 -1.29 18.97
N LEU A 253 9.92 -1.80 18.92
CA LEU A 253 8.95 -1.64 19.99
C LEU A 253 9.38 -2.34 21.28
N ALA A 254 10.00 -3.53 21.18
CA ALA A 254 10.49 -4.27 22.34
C ALA A 254 11.61 -3.55 23.11
N HIS A 255 12.42 -2.72 22.43
CA HIS A 255 13.50 -1.96 23.09
C HIS A 255 13.02 -0.62 23.67
N SER A 256 11.79 -0.20 23.35
CA SER A 256 11.25 1.10 23.77
C SER A 256 10.46 1.04 25.08
N ASN A 257 10.33 -0.13 25.70
CA ASN A 257 9.74 -0.32 27.04
C ASN A 257 10.88 -0.44 28.07
N PRO A 258 11.33 0.67 28.69
CA PRO A 258 12.32 0.65 29.77
C PRO A 258 11.77 0.08 31.08
#